data_AF-A0A8H3LNJ0-F1
#
_entry.id   AF-A0A8H3LNJ0-F1
#
_cell.length_a   1.000
_cell.length_b   1.000
_cell.length_c   1.000
_cell.angle_alpha   90.00
_cell.angle_beta   90.00
_cell.angle_gamma   90.00
#
_symmetry.space_group_name_H-M   'P 1'
#
loop_
_entity.id
_entity.type
_entity.pdbx_description
1 polymer ?
#
loop_
_entity_poly.entity_id
_entity_poly.type
_entity_poly.pdbx_seq_one_letter_code
_entity_poly.pdbx_strand_id
1 'polypeptide(L)'
;MVAGHTKFSPDGFFGLFKLKLRKSDVDNLDDLVNAVENSTLRGYNQAQTIFNKNGDRVMHFYNWTEYLLKFFKTIPNILKYHHFTFHMNNVGKVEIKEKVDGNTQIIDIKKDNDIMGFLREIFPEKLSAKRQWYLYEQVRQHIEDSQKQDEYCPLPNIEKLKSN
;
A
#
# COMPACT_ATOMS: atom_id res chain seq x y z
N MET A 1 2.33 25.29 -8.32
CA MET A 1 1.64 24.04 -7.91
C MET A 1 0.15 24.32 -7.97
N VAL A 2 -0.60 23.63 -8.83
CA VAL A 2 -2.05 23.84 -8.94
C VAL A 2 -2.69 23.46 -7.59
N ALA A 3 -3.31 24.44 -6.93
CA ALA A 3 -3.95 24.29 -5.63
C ALA A 3 -5.24 23.44 -5.76
N GLY A 4 -5.08 22.13 -5.92
CA GLY A 4 -6.19 21.18 -6.09
C GLY A 4 -5.97 19.84 -5.39
N HIS A 5 -4.73 19.38 -5.23
CA HIS A 5 -4.45 18.08 -4.61
C HIS A 5 -4.59 18.04 -3.07
N THR A 6 -4.79 19.18 -2.42
CA THR A 6 -5.00 19.27 -0.95
C THR A 6 -6.49 19.12 -0.54
N LYS A 7 -7.38 18.79 -1.47
CA LYS A 7 -8.83 18.65 -1.21
C LYS A 7 -9.33 17.20 -1.23
N PHE A 8 -8.43 16.21 -1.18
CA PHE A 8 -8.84 14.82 -1.00
C PHE A 8 -9.04 14.58 0.50
N SER A 9 -10.29 14.35 0.93
CA SER A 9 -10.60 14.18 2.35
C SER A 9 -9.86 13.03 3.03
N PRO A 10 -9.55 11.89 2.35
CA PRO A 10 -8.69 10.86 2.94
C PRO A 10 -7.26 11.34 3.24
N ASP A 11 -6.73 12.32 2.49
CA ASP A 11 -5.40 12.89 2.72
C ASP A 11 -5.41 14.08 3.69
N GLY A 12 -6.59 14.49 4.17
CA GLY A 12 -6.79 15.75 4.89
C GLY A 12 -5.96 15.89 6.17
N PHE A 13 -5.59 14.78 6.81
CA PHE A 13 -4.81 14.77 8.05
C PHE A 13 -3.36 14.29 7.87
N PHE A 14 -2.95 13.94 6.64
CA PHE A 14 -1.59 13.48 6.36
C PHE A 14 -0.54 14.59 6.64
N GLY A 15 -0.93 15.85 6.46
CA GLY A 15 -0.08 17.00 6.82
C GLY A 15 0.27 17.05 8.30
N LEU A 16 -0.66 16.68 9.19
CA LEU A 16 -0.42 16.63 10.64
C LEU A 16 0.54 15.51 11.00
N PHE A 17 0.40 14.34 10.36
CA PHE A 17 1.38 13.26 10.49
C PHE A 17 2.79 13.71 10.10
N LYS A 18 2.96 14.39 8.96
CA LYS A 18 4.29 14.92 8.55
C LYS A 18 4.90 15.86 9.60
N LEU A 19 4.08 16.73 10.21
CA LEU A 19 4.54 17.64 11.25
C LEU A 19 4.96 16.90 12.52
N LYS A 20 4.20 15.87 12.92
CA LYS A 20 4.51 15.03 14.07
C LYS A 20 5.77 14.21 13.83
N LEU A 21 5.88 13.55 12.67
CA LEU A 21 7.03 12.74 12.29
C LEU A 21 8.33 13.54 12.29
N ARG A 22 8.33 14.79 11.79
CA ARG A 22 9.53 15.65 11.79
C ARG A 22 10.06 15.98 13.19
N LYS A 23 9.21 15.88 14.22
CA LYS A 23 9.53 16.16 15.62
C LYS A 23 9.59 14.90 16.48
N SER A 24 9.56 13.73 15.85
CA SER A 24 9.59 12.44 16.55
C SER A 24 10.88 11.73 16.17
N ASP A 25 11.56 11.18 17.17
CA ASP A 25 12.64 10.24 16.95
C ASP A 25 12.00 8.87 16.68
N VAL A 26 12.29 8.31 15.50
CA VAL A 26 11.68 7.09 15.01
C VAL A 26 12.79 6.11 14.65
N ASP A 27 13.14 5.29 15.62
CA ASP A 27 14.15 4.24 15.47
C ASP A 27 13.54 2.96 14.90
N ASN A 28 12.25 2.73 15.18
CA ASN A 28 11.61 1.47 14.87
C ASN A 28 10.14 1.58 14.43
N LEU A 29 9.51 0.44 14.13
CA LEU A 29 8.12 0.42 13.65
C LEU A 29 7.14 0.89 14.72
N ASP A 30 7.35 0.54 15.99
CA ASP A 30 6.48 0.97 17.08
C ASP A 30 6.54 2.48 17.30
N ASP A 31 7.71 3.10 17.18
CA ASP A 31 7.87 4.56 17.23
C ASP A 31 7.11 5.22 16.08
N LEU A 32 7.17 4.63 14.88
CA LEU A 32 6.44 5.11 13.71
C LEU A 32 4.93 5.01 13.94
N VAL A 33 4.45 3.87 14.45
CA VAL A 33 3.04 3.66 14.83
C VAL A 33 2.62 4.72 15.85
N ASN A 34 3.43 4.93 16.89
CA ASN A 34 3.17 5.95 17.90
C ASN A 34 3.13 7.36 17.29
N ALA A 35 3.99 7.68 16.33
CA ALA A 35 3.98 8.96 15.64
C ALA A 35 2.71 9.15 14.77
N VAL A 36 2.22 8.08 14.12
CA VAL A 36 0.98 8.09 13.34
C VAL A 36 -0.23 8.30 14.26
N GLU A 37 -0.40 7.46 15.28
CA GLU A 37 -1.56 7.50 16.18
C GLU A 37 -1.63 8.84 16.94
N ASN A 38 -0.49 9.36 17.39
CA ASN A 38 -0.43 10.63 18.13
C ASN A 38 -0.36 11.87 17.22
N SER A 39 -0.52 11.71 15.90
CA SER A 39 -0.53 12.86 14.99
C SER A 39 -1.87 13.60 14.95
N THR A 40 -2.95 12.99 15.46
CA THR A 40 -4.30 13.58 15.46
C THR A 40 -5.02 13.30 16.77
N LEU A 41 -5.83 14.27 17.25
CA LEU A 41 -6.51 14.15 18.55
C LEU A 41 -7.70 13.17 18.56
N ARG A 42 -8.23 12.80 17.39
CA ARG A 42 -9.44 11.97 17.26
C ARG A 42 -9.22 10.67 16.48
N GLY A 43 -7.97 10.24 16.34
CA GLY A 43 -7.63 9.01 15.61
C GLY A 43 -8.01 9.07 14.12
N TYR A 44 -7.87 10.25 13.49
CA TYR A 44 -8.08 10.39 12.05
C TYR A 44 -6.96 9.73 11.25
N ASN A 45 -5.75 9.76 11.78
CA ASN A 45 -4.64 8.95 11.29
C ASN A 45 -4.55 7.69 12.14
N GLN A 46 -4.59 6.53 11.50
CA GLN A 46 -4.50 5.21 12.13
C GLN A 46 -3.41 4.41 11.44
N ALA A 47 -2.53 3.80 12.22
CA ALA A 47 -1.51 2.91 11.71
C ALA A 47 -2.12 1.54 11.39
N GLN A 48 -1.82 1.02 10.21
CA GLN A 48 -2.21 -0.33 9.78
C GLN A 48 -0.93 -1.12 9.52
N THR A 49 -0.51 -1.90 10.51
CA THR A 49 0.67 -2.78 10.41
C THR A 49 0.28 -4.15 9.84
N ILE A 50 1.26 -4.92 9.37
CA ILE A 50 1.00 -6.29 8.89
C ILE A 50 0.62 -7.20 10.06
N PHE A 51 1.31 -7.02 11.18
CA PHE A 51 1.10 -7.75 12.43
C PHE A 51 0.70 -6.77 13.53
N ASN A 52 -0.22 -7.15 14.40
CA ASN A 52 -0.54 -6.39 15.60
C ASN A 52 0.57 -6.57 16.66
N LYS A 53 0.42 -5.89 17.81
CA LYS A 53 1.36 -5.98 18.93
C LYS A 53 1.46 -7.36 19.58
N ASN A 54 0.48 -8.24 19.34
CA ASN A 54 0.47 -9.62 19.82
C ASN A 54 1.16 -10.58 18.84
N GLY A 55 1.61 -10.08 17.68
CA GLY A 55 2.17 -10.90 16.61
C GLY A 55 1.13 -11.53 15.69
N ASP A 56 -0.16 -11.25 15.87
CA ASP A 56 -1.20 -11.74 14.98
C ASP A 56 -1.20 -10.95 13.68
N ARG A 57 -1.33 -11.66 12.56
CA ARG A 57 -1.47 -11.02 11.24
C ARG A 57 -2.85 -10.37 11.14
N VAL A 58 -2.86 -9.07 10.82
CA VAL A 58 -4.11 -8.29 10.63
C VAL A 58 -4.28 -7.80 9.19
N MET A 59 -3.20 -7.75 8.39
CA MET A 59 -3.27 -7.32 7.00
C MET A 59 -2.97 -8.47 6.02
N HIS A 60 -3.93 -8.71 5.13
CA HIS A 60 -3.92 -9.80 4.16
C HIS A 60 -3.70 -9.25 2.74
N PHE A 61 -2.80 -9.87 2.00
CA PHE A 61 -2.46 -9.44 0.63
C PHE A 61 -2.94 -10.47 -0.38
N TYR A 62 -3.43 -10.01 -1.53
CA TYR A 62 -3.98 -10.86 -2.58
C TYR A 62 -3.61 -10.32 -3.96
N ASN A 63 -3.39 -11.20 -4.95
CA ASN A 63 -3.14 -10.79 -6.33
C ASN A 63 -4.46 -10.48 -7.07
N TRP A 64 -5.11 -9.38 -6.69
CA TRP A 64 -6.37 -8.96 -7.30
C TRP A 64 -6.27 -8.80 -8.82
N THR A 65 -5.13 -8.31 -9.31
CA THR A 65 -4.90 -8.13 -10.75
C THR A 65 -5.01 -9.45 -11.51
N GLU A 66 -4.22 -10.46 -11.13
CA GLU A 66 -4.26 -11.76 -11.80
C GLU A 66 -5.63 -12.43 -11.69
N TYR A 67 -6.29 -12.30 -10.54
CA TYR A 67 -7.63 -12.85 -10.34
C TYR A 67 -8.69 -12.16 -11.18
N LEU A 68 -8.79 -10.83 -11.12
CA LEU A 68 -9.79 -10.06 -11.86
C LEU A 68 -9.59 -10.18 -13.37
N LEU A 69 -8.35 -10.33 -13.84
CA LEU A 69 -8.05 -10.59 -15.26
C LEU A 69 -8.62 -11.92 -15.76
N LYS A 70 -9.03 -12.87 -14.90
CA LYS A 70 -9.70 -14.11 -15.33
C LYS A 70 -11.14 -13.85 -15.77
N PHE A 71 -11.77 -12.81 -15.22
CA PHE A 71 -13.19 -12.49 -15.40
C PHE A 71 -13.42 -11.21 -16.21
N PHE A 72 -12.43 -10.32 -16.24
CA PHE A 72 -12.55 -9.01 -16.86
C PHE A 72 -11.43 -8.71 -17.86
N LYS A 73 -11.75 -7.89 -18.86
CA LYS A 73 -10.84 -7.30 -19.84
C LYS A 73 -10.45 -5.90 -19.35
N THR A 74 -9.24 -5.47 -19.70
CA THR A 74 -8.81 -4.11 -19.43
C THR A 74 -9.50 -3.13 -20.37
N ILE A 75 -9.74 -1.91 -19.89
CA ILE A 75 -10.21 -0.82 -20.75
C ILE A 75 -9.00 -0.27 -21.51
N PRO A 76 -8.97 -0.36 -22.85
CA PRO A 76 -7.86 0.16 -23.64
C PRO A 76 -7.77 1.67 -23.46
N ASN A 77 -6.57 2.22 -23.33
CA ASN A 77 -6.35 3.66 -23.16
C ASN A 77 -7.16 4.29 -22.00
N ILE A 78 -7.31 3.57 -20.87
CA ILE A 78 -8.15 3.99 -19.74
C ILE A 78 -7.91 5.45 -19.30
N LEU A 79 -6.68 5.94 -19.41
CA LEU A 79 -6.28 7.30 -19.04
C LEU A 79 -6.86 8.40 -19.95
N LYS A 80 -7.31 8.08 -21.17
CA LYS A 80 -7.97 9.04 -22.07
C LYS A 80 -9.38 9.38 -21.63
N TYR A 81 -10.02 8.50 -20.86
CA TYR A 81 -11.40 8.68 -20.43
C TYR A 81 -11.46 9.32 -19.05
N HIS A 82 -12.44 10.19 -18.84
CA HIS A 82 -12.61 10.95 -17.60
C HIS A 82 -13.93 10.62 -16.90
N HIS A 83 -14.85 9.98 -17.60
CA HIS A 83 -16.14 9.56 -17.06
C HIS A 83 -16.36 8.09 -17.32
N PHE A 84 -16.72 7.36 -16.28
CA PHE A 84 -17.06 5.94 -16.30
C PHE A 84 -18.42 5.77 -15.65
N THR A 85 -19.38 5.18 -16.37
CA THR A 85 -20.72 4.91 -15.85
C THR A 85 -20.98 3.41 -15.90
N PHE A 86 -21.44 2.87 -14.78
CA PHE A 86 -21.77 1.47 -14.60
C PHE A 86 -23.25 1.35 -14.27
N HIS A 87 -23.94 0.42 -14.92
CA HIS A 87 -25.38 0.20 -14.74
C HIS A 87 -25.63 -1.17 -14.16
N MET A 88 -26.50 -1.27 -13.14
CA MET A 88 -26.88 -2.53 -12.52
C MET A 88 -27.51 -3.52 -13.51
N ASN A 89 -28.24 -3.01 -14.50
CA ASN A 89 -28.92 -3.82 -15.50
C ASN A 89 -27.99 -4.35 -16.60
N ASN A 90 -26.77 -3.81 -16.71
CA ASN A 90 -25.80 -4.15 -17.76
C ASN A 90 -24.42 -4.46 -17.16
N VAL A 91 -24.37 -5.40 -16.23
CA VAL A 91 -23.13 -5.82 -15.57
C VAL A 91 -22.11 -6.27 -16.61
N GLY A 92 -20.90 -5.73 -16.54
CA GLY A 92 -19.83 -6.02 -17.48
C GLY A 92 -19.71 -5.03 -18.62
N LYS A 93 -20.66 -4.11 -18.79
CA LYS A 93 -20.55 -3.01 -19.76
C LYS A 93 -20.25 -1.70 -19.04
N VAL A 94 -19.33 -0.93 -19.60
CA VAL A 94 -18.93 0.37 -19.07
C VAL A 94 -19.14 1.43 -20.14
N GLU A 95 -19.91 2.44 -19.80
CA GLU A 95 -20.05 3.66 -20.60
C GLU A 95 -18.90 4.61 -20.27
N ILE A 96 -18.14 5.01 -21.29
CA ILE A 96 -16.95 5.85 -21.15
C ILE A 96 -17.07 7.13 -21.99
N LYS A 97 -16.50 8.22 -21.47
CA LYS A 97 -16.36 9.50 -22.19
C LYS A 97 -15.02 10.15 -21.93
N GLU A 98 -14.45 10.79 -22.95
CA GLU A 98 -13.24 11.63 -22.83
C GLU A 98 -13.55 13.02 -22.24
N LYS A 99 -14.78 13.52 -22.40
CA LYS A 99 -15.23 14.83 -21.89
C LYS A 99 -16.69 14.70 -21.39
N VAL A 100 -17.13 15.60 -20.52
CA VAL A 100 -18.51 15.62 -19.96
C VAL A 100 -19.56 15.59 -21.08
N ASP A 101 -19.42 16.49 -22.06
CA ASP A 101 -20.32 16.65 -23.20
C ASP A 101 -19.89 15.82 -24.42
N GLY A 102 -18.93 14.91 -24.22
CA GLY A 102 -18.41 14.07 -25.29
C GLY A 102 -19.34 12.91 -25.66
N ASN A 103 -19.02 12.27 -26.79
CA ASN A 103 -19.70 11.06 -27.22
C ASN A 103 -19.46 9.92 -26.22
N THR A 104 -20.54 9.20 -25.89
CA THR A 104 -20.48 7.98 -25.09
C THR A 104 -20.02 6.82 -25.95
N GLN A 105 -19.05 6.05 -25.46
CA GLN A 105 -18.70 4.74 -26.01
C GLN A 105 -19.03 3.68 -24.96
N ILE A 106 -19.46 2.50 -25.41
CA ILE A 106 -19.75 1.37 -24.52
C ILE A 106 -18.68 0.31 -24.75
N ILE A 107 -18.01 -0.12 -23.68
CA ILE A 107 -17.03 -1.20 -23.70
C ILE A 107 -17.55 -2.36 -22.86
N ASP A 108 -17.56 -3.55 -23.46
CA ASP A 108 -17.79 -4.79 -22.73
C ASP A 108 -16.48 -5.31 -22.13
N ILE A 109 -16.39 -5.25 -20.81
CA ILE A 109 -15.24 -5.70 -20.03
C ILE A 109 -15.43 -7.09 -19.44
N LYS A 110 -16.62 -7.71 -19.50
CA LYS A 110 -16.81 -9.05 -18.93
C LYS A 110 -16.32 -10.12 -19.89
N LYS A 111 -15.76 -11.20 -19.33
CA LYS A 111 -15.41 -12.44 -20.04
C LYS A 111 -16.48 -13.49 -19.76
N ASP A 112 -16.53 -14.55 -20.56
CA ASP A 112 -17.52 -15.63 -20.41
C ASP A 112 -17.29 -16.54 -19.18
N ASN A 113 -16.45 -16.09 -18.24
CA ASN A 113 -16.17 -16.79 -16.99
C ASN A 113 -16.98 -16.17 -15.86
N ASP A 114 -17.64 -17.01 -15.07
CA ASP A 114 -18.28 -16.60 -13.83
C ASP A 114 -17.26 -16.41 -12.72
N ILE A 115 -17.50 -15.41 -11.87
CA ILE A 115 -16.66 -15.11 -10.71
C ILE A 115 -16.82 -16.24 -9.71
N MET A 116 -15.75 -16.99 -9.46
CA MET A 116 -15.77 -18.19 -8.63
C MET A 116 -14.60 -18.20 -7.64
N GLY A 117 -14.91 -18.57 -6.40
CA GLY A 117 -13.93 -18.74 -5.33
C GLY A 117 -13.42 -17.42 -4.73
N PHE A 118 -12.42 -17.54 -3.85
CA PHE A 118 -11.69 -16.42 -3.26
C PHE A 118 -10.20 -16.55 -3.57
N LEU A 119 -9.48 -15.42 -3.56
CA LEU A 119 -8.06 -15.39 -3.85
C LEU A 119 -7.24 -16.19 -2.82
N ARG A 120 -6.14 -16.79 -3.30
CA ARG A 120 -5.09 -17.28 -2.40
C ARG A 120 -4.35 -16.09 -1.82
N GLU A 121 -4.16 -16.13 -0.51
CA GLU A 121 -3.41 -15.13 0.22
C GLU A 121 -1.92 -15.18 -0.14
N ILE A 122 -1.33 -14.00 -0.24
CA ILE A 122 0.10 -13.79 -0.44
C ILE A 122 0.74 -13.51 0.91
N PHE A 123 1.87 -14.16 1.15
CA PHE A 123 2.68 -13.94 2.35
C PHE A 123 3.90 -13.10 1.96
N PRO A 124 4.26 -12.08 2.76
CA PRO A 124 5.48 -11.33 2.53
C PRO A 124 6.69 -12.26 2.65
N GLU A 125 7.60 -12.16 1.70
CA GLU A 125 8.86 -12.89 1.77
C GLU A 125 9.71 -12.39 2.94
N LYS A 126 10.50 -13.29 3.52
CA LYS A 126 11.48 -12.90 4.54
C LYS A 126 12.57 -12.03 3.90
N LEU A 127 13.24 -11.23 4.72
CA LEU A 127 14.38 -10.44 4.27
C LEU A 127 15.47 -11.35 3.68
N SER A 128 15.93 -11.02 2.47
CA SER A 128 17.08 -11.69 1.87
C SER A 128 18.34 -11.49 2.70
N ALA A 129 19.31 -12.42 2.62
CA ALA A 129 20.59 -12.30 3.33
C ALA A 129 21.29 -10.96 3.05
N LYS A 130 21.29 -10.52 1.79
CA LYS A 130 21.82 -9.21 1.38
C LYS A 130 21.14 -8.06 2.13
N ARG A 131 19.82 -8.11 2.31
CA ARG A 131 19.08 -7.06 3.00
C ARG A 131 19.31 -7.09 4.51
N GLN A 132 19.41 -8.27 5.12
CA GLN A 132 19.76 -8.43 6.54
C GLN A 132 21.14 -7.82 6.83
N TRP A 133 22.16 -8.14 6.02
CA TRP A 133 23.50 -7.56 6.16
C TRP A 133 23.51 -6.05 5.94
N TYR A 134 22.77 -5.54 4.97
CA TYR A 134 22.63 -4.09 4.77
C TYR A 134 22.05 -3.38 5.99
N LEU A 135 21.01 -3.95 6.62
CA LEU A 135 20.42 -3.38 7.83
C LEU A 135 21.46 -3.34 8.97
N TYR A 136 22.16 -4.45 9.19
CA TYR A 136 23.19 -4.54 10.24
C TYR A 136 24.37 -3.56 10.02
N GLU A 137 24.90 -3.47 8.80
CA GLU A 137 26.14 -2.71 8.53
C GLU A 137 25.90 -1.23 8.26
N GLN A 138 24.76 -0.89 7.64
CA GLN A 138 24.53 0.47 7.11
C GLN A 138 23.47 1.23 7.90
N VAL A 139 22.41 0.56 8.33
CA VAL A 139 21.26 1.21 8.98
C VAL A 139 21.43 1.26 10.49
N ARG A 140 22.00 0.22 11.09
CA ARG A 140 22.13 0.06 12.55
C ARG A 140 22.73 1.28 13.27
N GLN A 141 23.74 1.92 12.68
CA GLN A 141 24.41 3.10 13.25
C GLN A 141 23.51 4.34 13.38
N HIS A 142 22.38 4.36 12.68
CA HIS A 142 21.43 5.46 12.68
C HIS A 142 20.30 5.27 13.70
N ILE A 143 20.27 4.14 14.40
CA ILE A 143 19.34 3.87 15.50
C ILE A 143 19.96 4.42 16.78
N GLU A 144 19.32 5.41 17.38
CA GLU A 144 19.83 6.09 18.57
C GLU A 144 19.74 5.18 19.81
N ASP A 145 18.62 4.48 19.98
CA ASP A 145 18.43 3.54 21.08
C ASP A 145 19.17 2.21 20.83
N SER A 146 20.22 1.96 21.63
CA SER A 146 21.02 0.74 21.56
C SER A 146 20.21 -0.54 21.77
N GLN A 147 19.11 -0.50 22.52
CA GLN A 147 18.25 -1.68 22.73
C GLN A 147 17.49 -2.04 21.44
N LYS A 148 17.08 -1.04 20.65
CA LYS A 148 16.34 -1.24 19.39
C LYS A 148 17.23 -1.72 18.25
N GLN A 149 18.54 -1.49 18.34
CA GLN A 149 19.50 -1.93 17.32
C GLN A 149 19.47 -3.44 17.11
N ASP A 150 19.48 -4.24 18.18
CA ASP A 150 19.46 -5.70 18.09
C ASP A 150 18.10 -6.26 17.72
N GLU A 151 17.02 -5.54 18.00
CA GLU A 151 15.67 -5.94 17.63
C GLU A 151 15.44 -5.81 16.11
N TYR A 152 15.87 -4.69 15.51
CA TYR A 152 15.56 -4.36 14.11
C TYR A 152 16.69 -4.63 13.13
N CYS A 153 17.94 -4.51 13.59
CA CYS A 153 19.14 -4.72 12.79
C CYS A 153 20.08 -5.73 13.49
N PRO A 154 19.63 -6.96 13.81
CA PRO A 154 20.48 -7.96 14.43
C PRO A 154 21.61 -8.40 13.48
N LEU A 155 22.68 -8.94 14.07
CA LEU A 155 23.70 -9.65 13.30
C LEU A 155 23.03 -10.82 12.55
N PRO A 156 23.14 -10.91 11.21
CA PRO A 156 22.48 -11.97 10.47
C PRO A 156 23.08 -13.35 10.80
N ASN A 157 22.22 -14.36 10.96
CA ASN A 157 22.62 -15.76 11.14
C ASN A 157 23.02 -16.46 9.81
N ILE A 158 23.16 -15.71 8.73
CA ILE A 158 23.42 -16.22 7.37
C ILE A 158 24.77 -15.66 6.92
N GLU A 159 25.63 -16.51 6.35
CA GLU A 159 26.92 -16.08 5.84
C GLU A 159 26.80 -14.94 4.81
N LYS A 160 27.71 -13.98 4.91
CA LYS A 160 27.79 -12.87 3.96
C LYS A 160 28.27 -13.43 2.62
N LEU A 161 27.40 -13.42 1.62
CA LEU A 161 27.79 -13.74 0.25
C LEU A 161 28.91 -12.77 -0.18
N LYS A 162 30.10 -13.31 -0.47
CA LYS A 162 31.21 -12.53 -1.01
C LYS A 162 30.75 -11.92 -2.32
N SER A 163 30.91 -10.61 -2.46
CA SER A 163 30.65 -9.94 -3.74
C SER A 163 31.73 -10.41 -4.73
N ASN A 164 31.32 -11.12 -5.78
CA ASN A 164 32.18 -11.40 -6.94
C ASN A 164 32.52 -10.10 -7.67
#